data_AF-A0A950HAK7-F1
#
_entry.id   AF-A0A950HAK7-F1
#
_cell.length_a   1.000
_cell.length_b   1.000
_cell.length_c   1.000
_cell.angle_alpha   90.00
_cell.angle_beta   90.00
_cell.angle_gamma   90.00
#
_symmetry.space_group_name_H-M   'P 1'
#
loop_
_entity.id
_entity.type
_entity.pdbx_description
1 polymer ?
#
loop_
_entity_poly.entity_id
_entity_poly.type
_entity_poly.pdbx_seq_one_letter_code
_entity_poly.pdbx_strand_id
1 'polypeptide(L)'
;VPAGHALAVDRTAFSRKVTATLSQEPLVTVIREEVTRIGEDQITIIATGPLTSERLSQEIARLTGSAQLYFYDSISPIVEADSIDTSKVYLAARYQRGTADYINCPLSREAYERFYDALVAAQSVEKKDWEKLNYFESCLPIEEIARRGRDTLRFGPMKPVGLKDPRTGQPPYAVVQLRQENLRADSYNLVGFQNHLRFGEQERILRLIPGLENARFLRYGQMHRNTYINGPLLLRQTLEIKSNAQIFFAGQICGVEGYVESIATGLLAGMHAACRVEGIRREGPPRASALGSLVHYVTQADARNFQPANITFDLLPALSVPVRDREQRHRLQCRSALEEFDRWLEELNPAMRT
;
A
#
# COMPACT_ATOMS: atom_id res chain seq x y z
N VAL A 1 -14.78 4.34 7.86
CA VAL A 1 -14.88 5.81 7.75
C VAL A 1 -15.28 6.16 6.34
N PRO A 2 -16.03 7.24 6.12
CA PRO A 2 -16.37 7.69 4.76
C PRO A 2 -15.10 7.87 3.90
N ALA A 3 -15.07 7.31 2.69
CA ALA A 3 -13.94 7.46 1.75
C ALA A 3 -14.36 7.38 0.26
N GLY A 4 -15.54 7.89 -0.08
CA GLY A 4 -16.10 7.82 -1.43
C GLY A 4 -16.33 6.38 -1.88
N HIS A 5 -15.58 5.92 -2.90
CA HIS A 5 -15.66 4.55 -3.45
C HIS A 5 -14.69 3.55 -2.81
N ALA A 6 -13.79 3.99 -1.93
CA ALA A 6 -12.80 3.13 -1.29
C ALA A 6 -13.31 2.55 0.03
N LEU A 7 -12.84 1.35 0.39
CA LEU A 7 -12.99 0.84 1.75
C LEU A 7 -11.96 1.52 2.66
N ALA A 8 -12.43 2.34 3.59
CA ALA A 8 -11.57 2.95 4.61
C ALA A 8 -12.06 2.62 6.02
N VAL A 9 -11.12 2.45 6.94
CA VAL A 9 -11.38 2.07 8.33
C VAL A 9 -10.95 3.17 9.29
N ASP A 10 -11.61 3.26 10.45
CA ASP A 10 -11.02 3.99 11.57
C ASP A 10 -9.84 3.17 12.10
N ARG A 11 -8.64 3.71 12.03
CA ARG A 11 -7.42 2.96 12.34
C ARG A 11 -7.37 2.49 13.80
N THR A 12 -7.84 3.31 14.73
CA THR A 12 -7.82 3.01 16.16
C THR A 12 -8.88 1.96 16.49
N ALA A 13 -10.09 2.11 15.97
CA ALA A 13 -11.16 1.15 16.20
C ALA A 13 -10.84 -0.20 15.54
N PHE A 14 -10.31 -0.19 14.31
CA PHE A 14 -9.93 -1.40 13.58
C PHE A 14 -8.82 -2.17 14.31
N SER A 15 -7.70 -1.52 14.65
CA SER A 15 -6.58 -2.16 15.36
C SER A 15 -6.98 -2.68 16.73
N ARG A 16 -7.81 -1.94 17.47
CA ARG A 16 -8.35 -2.38 18.76
C ARG A 16 -9.21 -3.64 18.60
N LYS A 17 -10.08 -3.68 17.58
CA LYS A 17 -10.95 -4.85 17.33
C LYS A 17 -10.11 -6.08 16.99
N VAL A 18 -9.15 -5.98 16.08
CA VAL A 18 -8.24 -7.08 15.73
C VAL A 18 -7.48 -7.57 16.97
N THR A 19 -6.93 -6.65 17.77
CA THR A 19 -6.20 -6.99 18.99
C THR A 19 -7.09 -7.73 19.99
N ALA A 20 -8.31 -7.24 20.20
CA ALA A 20 -9.27 -7.86 21.13
C ALA A 20 -9.67 -9.26 20.67
N THR A 21 -9.98 -9.43 19.37
CA THR A 21 -10.32 -10.75 18.81
C THR A 21 -9.20 -11.76 19.00
N LEU A 22 -7.95 -11.41 18.66
CA LEU A 22 -6.82 -12.32 18.83
C LEU A 22 -6.49 -12.60 20.31
N SER A 23 -6.63 -11.61 21.18
CA SER A 23 -6.32 -11.78 22.62
C SER A 23 -7.37 -12.60 23.37
N GLN A 24 -8.56 -12.78 22.79
CA GLN A 24 -9.68 -13.54 23.37
C GLN A 24 -9.80 -14.96 22.81
N GLU A 25 -9.07 -15.28 21.73
CA GLU A 25 -9.10 -16.59 21.10
C GLU A 25 -8.34 -17.62 21.95
N PRO A 26 -9.00 -18.67 22.49
CA PRO A 26 -8.36 -19.63 23.39
C PRO A 26 -7.15 -20.37 22.81
N LEU A 27 -7.10 -20.53 21.48
CA LEU A 27 -5.99 -21.21 20.80
C LEU A 27 -4.83 -20.28 20.43
N VAL A 28 -4.94 -18.97 20.71
CA VAL A 28 -3.91 -17.98 20.40
C VAL A 28 -3.24 -17.51 21.69
N THR A 29 -1.92 -17.71 21.78
CA THR A 29 -1.09 -17.13 22.84
C THR A 29 -0.32 -15.93 22.29
N VAL A 30 -0.45 -14.77 22.90
CA VAL A 30 0.26 -13.55 22.50
C VAL A 30 1.49 -13.35 23.37
N ILE A 31 2.67 -13.43 22.77
CA ILE A 31 3.96 -13.18 23.43
C ILE A 31 4.50 -11.82 22.95
N ARG A 32 4.84 -10.94 23.90
CA ARG A 32 5.28 -9.55 23.62
C ARG A 32 6.80 -9.45 23.74
N GLU A 33 7.50 -9.97 22.73
CA GLU A 33 8.97 -9.97 22.69
C GLU A 33 9.51 -9.74 21.26
N GLU A 34 10.79 -9.36 21.17
CA GLU A 34 11.50 -9.34 19.89
C GLU A 34 11.94 -10.78 19.54
N VAL A 35 11.40 -11.32 18.44
CA VAL A 35 11.90 -12.58 17.88
C VAL A 35 13.21 -12.30 17.13
N THR A 36 14.29 -12.98 17.53
CA THR A 36 15.64 -12.79 16.95
C THR A 36 16.22 -14.04 16.30
N ARG A 37 15.53 -15.18 16.42
CA ARG A 37 15.91 -16.47 15.82
C ARG A 37 14.67 -17.16 15.24
N ILE A 38 14.85 -17.94 14.18
CA ILE A 38 13.78 -18.70 13.54
C ILE A 38 14.00 -20.18 13.82
N GLY A 39 13.03 -20.84 14.46
CA GLY A 39 13.05 -22.29 14.64
C GLY A 39 12.81 -22.98 13.29
N GLU A 40 13.76 -23.80 12.84
CA GLU A 40 13.67 -24.47 11.54
C GLU A 40 12.92 -25.81 11.59
N ASP A 41 12.65 -26.31 12.80
CA ASP A 41 11.94 -27.54 13.14
C ASP A 41 10.48 -27.29 13.57
N GLN A 42 10.02 -26.05 13.49
CA GLN A 42 8.66 -25.64 13.81
C GLN A 42 7.99 -24.91 12.65
N ILE A 43 6.69 -25.14 12.51
CA ILE A 43 5.88 -24.40 11.53
C ILE A 43 5.84 -22.93 11.93
N THR A 44 6.42 -22.09 11.08
CA THR A 44 6.65 -20.67 11.38
C THR A 44 6.19 -19.80 10.23
N ILE A 45 5.40 -18.76 10.52
CA ILE A 45 5.01 -17.73 9.56
C ILE A 45 5.71 -16.43 9.92
N ILE A 46 6.54 -15.92 9.01
CA ILE A 46 7.26 -14.65 9.17
C ILE A 46 6.43 -13.55 8.49
N ALA A 47 5.86 -12.65 9.30
CA ALA A 47 4.95 -11.58 8.87
C ALA A 47 5.30 -10.22 9.51
N THR A 48 6.58 -9.90 9.60
CA THR A 48 7.10 -8.73 10.35
C THR A 48 7.03 -7.40 9.60
N GLY A 49 6.59 -7.43 8.34
CA GLY A 49 6.36 -6.22 7.53
C GLY A 49 7.64 -5.43 7.21
N PRO A 50 7.50 -4.15 6.84
CA PRO A 50 8.59 -3.37 6.23
C PRO A 50 9.73 -3.03 7.17
N LEU A 51 9.42 -2.89 8.46
CA LEU A 51 10.36 -2.47 9.50
C LEU A 51 10.80 -3.67 10.34
N THR A 52 11.10 -4.79 9.68
CA THR A 52 11.67 -5.98 10.33
C THR A 52 12.94 -5.60 11.08
N SER A 53 13.07 -6.01 12.36
CA SER A 53 14.20 -5.62 13.19
C SER A 53 15.53 -6.05 12.57
N GLU A 54 16.61 -5.36 12.93
CA GLU A 54 17.95 -5.64 12.38
C GLU A 54 18.39 -7.08 12.68
N ARG A 55 18.15 -7.57 13.90
CA ARG A 55 18.53 -8.92 14.32
C ARG A 55 17.76 -9.98 13.55
N LEU A 56 16.44 -9.83 13.45
CA LEU A 56 15.61 -10.76 12.68
C LEU A 56 15.93 -10.70 11.19
N SER A 57 16.28 -9.52 10.68
CA SER A 57 16.75 -9.35 9.32
C SER A 57 18.01 -10.17 9.03
N GLN A 58 19.01 -10.10 9.92
CA GLN A 58 20.22 -10.92 9.80
C GLN A 58 19.90 -12.41 9.83
N GLU A 59 18.97 -12.84 10.68
CA GLU A 59 18.53 -14.23 10.74
C GLU A 59 17.81 -14.68 9.47
N ILE A 60 16.94 -13.84 8.90
CA ILE A 60 16.29 -14.13 7.61
C ILE A 60 17.33 -14.23 6.49
N ALA A 61 18.36 -13.38 6.50
CA ALA A 61 19.45 -13.45 5.53
C ALA A 61 20.24 -14.76 5.66
N ARG A 62 20.54 -15.20 6.90
CA ARG A 62 21.14 -16.52 7.18
C ARG A 62 20.29 -17.65 6.63
N LEU A 63 18.99 -17.63 6.92
CA LEU A 63 18.04 -18.68 6.53
C LEU A 63 17.87 -18.79 5.01
N THR A 64 17.84 -17.64 4.32
CA THR A 64 17.55 -17.56 2.88
C THR A 64 18.80 -17.66 2.01
N GLY A 65 20.01 -17.57 2.60
CA GLY A 65 21.28 -17.58 1.88
C GLY A 65 21.43 -16.43 0.88
N SER A 66 20.57 -15.42 0.95
CA SER A 66 20.49 -14.32 -0.01
C SER A 66 20.65 -12.98 0.71
N ALA A 67 21.32 -12.03 0.05
CA ALA A 67 21.27 -10.64 0.48
C ALA A 67 19.81 -10.16 0.42
N GLN A 68 19.34 -9.54 1.50
CA GLN A 68 17.99 -8.99 1.57
C GLN A 68 17.78 -7.94 0.48
N LEU A 69 16.61 -7.97 -0.14
CA LEU A 69 16.20 -6.88 -1.01
C LEU A 69 15.55 -5.78 -0.17
N TYR A 70 15.69 -4.56 -0.65
CA TYR A 70 15.04 -3.41 -0.03
C TYR A 70 14.57 -2.47 -1.12
N PHE A 71 13.43 -1.85 -0.88
CA PHE A 71 12.95 -0.71 -1.65
C PHE A 71 12.64 0.42 -0.68
N TYR A 72 12.41 1.60 -1.24
CA TYR A 72 12.06 2.76 -0.46
C TYR A 72 10.65 3.20 -0.79
N ASP A 73 9.84 3.38 0.24
CA ASP A 73 8.51 3.97 0.18
C ASP A 73 8.52 5.33 0.87
N SER A 74 7.64 6.24 0.48
CA SER A 74 7.50 7.55 1.09
C SER A 74 6.13 7.69 1.74
N ILE A 75 6.08 8.35 2.90
CA ILE A 75 4.81 8.67 3.57
C ILE A 75 4.41 10.12 3.30
N SER A 76 3.10 10.38 3.22
CA SER A 76 2.56 11.74 3.08
C SER A 76 2.47 12.50 4.41
N PRO A 77 2.56 13.85 4.37
CA PRO A 77 2.29 14.72 5.52
C PRO A 77 0.86 14.60 6.06
N ILE A 78 0.68 14.95 7.34
CA ILE A 78 -0.61 15.08 8.03
C ILE A 78 -0.72 16.49 8.61
N VAL A 79 -1.86 17.12 8.40
CA VAL A 79 -2.22 18.46 8.91
C VAL A 79 -3.33 18.36 9.96
N GLU A 80 -3.28 19.24 10.96
CA GLU A 80 -4.31 19.39 11.97
C GLU A 80 -5.55 20.12 11.41
N ALA A 81 -6.75 19.61 11.68
CA ALA A 81 -7.99 20.10 11.09
C ALA A 81 -8.23 21.60 11.32
N ASP A 82 -8.08 22.07 12.56
CA ASP A 82 -8.35 23.45 12.96
C ASP A 82 -7.32 24.47 12.43
N SER A 83 -6.30 24.00 11.72
CA SER A 83 -5.30 24.85 11.05
C SER A 83 -5.60 25.08 9.56
N ILE A 84 -6.64 24.42 9.01
CA ILE A 84 -7.04 24.55 7.61
C ILE A 84 -7.98 25.76 7.46
N ASP A 85 -7.67 26.67 6.54
CA ASP A 85 -8.55 27.79 6.19
C ASP A 85 -9.72 27.29 5.33
N THR A 86 -10.84 27.05 6.01
CA THR A 86 -12.09 26.53 5.44
C THR A 86 -12.72 27.47 4.41
N SER A 87 -12.35 28.76 4.41
CA SER A 87 -12.85 29.73 3.44
C SER A 87 -12.30 29.50 2.02
N LYS A 88 -11.18 28.77 1.89
CA LYS A 88 -10.49 28.49 0.61
C LYS A 88 -10.65 27.07 0.09
N VAL A 89 -11.05 26.13 0.94
CA VAL A 89 -11.22 24.71 0.58
C VAL A 89 -12.69 24.33 0.42
N TYR A 90 -12.99 23.14 -0.10
CA TYR A 90 -14.36 22.61 -0.17
C TYR A 90 -14.41 21.09 -0.02
N LEU A 91 -15.47 20.59 0.64
CA LEU A 91 -15.74 19.15 0.75
C LEU A 91 -16.46 18.67 -0.50
N ALA A 92 -15.89 17.66 -1.19
CA ALA A 92 -16.53 17.04 -2.35
C ALA A 92 -15.94 15.68 -2.67
N ALA A 93 -16.80 14.78 -3.17
CA ALA A 93 -16.39 13.56 -3.86
C ALA A 93 -16.25 13.82 -5.36
N ARG A 94 -15.38 13.04 -6.02
CA ARG A 94 -15.28 13.06 -7.49
C ARG A 94 -16.59 12.59 -8.11
N TYR A 95 -16.98 13.21 -9.21
CA TYR A 95 -18.21 12.99 -9.97
C TYR A 95 -19.51 13.13 -9.17
N GLN A 96 -19.46 13.78 -7.99
CA GLN A 96 -20.58 13.83 -7.04
C GLN A 96 -21.11 12.43 -6.67
N ARG A 97 -20.23 11.41 -6.74
CA ARG A 97 -20.57 10.02 -6.38
C ARG A 97 -19.95 9.66 -5.04
N GLY A 98 -20.78 9.24 -4.10
CA GLY A 98 -20.37 8.90 -2.73
C GLY A 98 -20.44 10.10 -1.77
N THR A 99 -19.95 9.91 -0.56
CA THR A 99 -19.91 10.91 0.50
C THR A 99 -18.74 11.89 0.30
N ALA A 100 -18.94 13.16 0.67
CA ALA A 100 -17.98 14.26 0.43
C ALA A 100 -16.80 14.22 1.43
N ASP A 101 -15.99 13.17 1.36
CA ASP A 101 -15.06 12.77 2.43
C ASP A 101 -13.65 13.35 2.30
N TYR A 102 -13.44 14.12 1.23
CA TYR A 102 -12.17 14.77 0.95
C TYR A 102 -12.35 16.28 1.02
N ILE A 103 -11.46 16.93 1.77
CA ILE A 103 -11.24 18.37 1.65
C ILE A 103 -10.44 18.59 0.37
N ASN A 104 -10.92 19.46 -0.50
CA ASN A 104 -10.27 19.78 -1.76
C ASN A 104 -9.72 21.21 -1.66
N CYS A 105 -8.41 21.34 -1.84
CA CYS A 105 -7.70 22.62 -1.89
C CYS A 105 -7.50 22.98 -3.38
N PRO A 106 -8.32 23.85 -3.98
CA PRO A 106 -8.20 24.20 -5.39
C PRO A 106 -7.00 25.11 -5.63
N LEU A 107 -6.27 24.88 -6.72
CA LEU A 107 -5.19 25.76 -7.19
C LEU A 107 -5.60 26.40 -8.51
N SER A 108 -5.33 27.71 -8.62
CA SER A 108 -5.26 28.39 -9.92
C SER A 108 -4.02 27.94 -10.69
N ARG A 109 -3.90 28.35 -11.96
CA ARG A 109 -2.71 28.08 -12.75
C ARG A 109 -1.46 28.70 -12.11
N GLU A 110 -1.56 29.95 -11.67
CA GLU A 110 -0.47 30.70 -11.07
C GLU A 110 -0.05 30.09 -9.73
N ALA A 111 -1.02 29.66 -8.91
CA ALA A 111 -0.74 28.97 -7.66
C ALA A 111 -0.04 27.62 -7.90
N TYR A 112 -0.50 26.85 -8.90
CA TYR A 112 0.14 25.60 -9.30
C TYR A 112 1.57 25.82 -9.80
N GLU A 113 1.79 26.80 -10.66
CA GLU A 113 3.12 27.10 -11.20
C GLU A 113 4.10 27.49 -10.08
N ARG A 114 3.67 28.34 -9.14
CA ARG A 114 4.47 28.66 -7.95
C ARG A 114 4.78 27.44 -7.07
N PHE A 115 3.78 26.59 -6.83
CA PHE A 115 3.98 25.37 -6.06
C PHE A 115 4.96 24.42 -6.76
N TYR A 116 4.78 24.20 -8.06
CA TYR A 116 5.63 23.34 -8.87
C TYR A 116 7.09 23.82 -8.88
N ASP A 117 7.30 25.12 -9.13
CA ASP A 117 8.64 25.71 -9.19
C ASP A 117 9.34 25.59 -7.82
N ALA A 118 8.61 25.84 -6.73
CA ALA A 118 9.10 25.66 -5.37
C ALA A 118 9.43 24.20 -5.04
N LEU A 119 8.66 23.24 -5.57
CA LEU A 119 8.84 21.80 -5.36
C LEU A 119 10.04 21.25 -6.11
N VAL A 120 10.24 21.63 -7.37
CA VAL A 120 11.37 21.18 -8.18
C VAL A 120 12.70 21.76 -7.68
N ALA A 121 12.67 22.99 -7.15
CA ALA A 121 13.83 23.63 -6.52
C ALA A 121 14.13 23.13 -5.09
N ALA A 122 13.28 22.28 -4.53
CA ALA A 122 13.33 21.90 -3.14
C ALA A 122 14.54 21.02 -2.79
N GLN A 123 15.08 21.21 -1.59
CA GLN A 123 16.14 20.34 -1.08
C GLN A 123 15.58 19.06 -0.47
N SER A 124 15.99 17.93 -1.04
CA SER A 124 15.81 16.61 -0.46
C SER A 124 16.76 16.36 0.72
N VAL A 125 16.39 15.43 1.61
CA VAL A 125 17.32 14.92 2.64
C VAL A 125 18.54 14.28 1.95
N GLU A 126 19.73 14.45 2.53
CA GLU A 126 21.01 14.11 1.89
C GLU A 126 21.19 12.62 1.54
N LYS A 127 21.89 12.43 0.42
CA LYS A 127 22.23 11.16 -0.21
C LYS A 127 23.27 10.30 0.51
N LYS A 128 23.13 10.02 1.81
CA LYS A 128 24.06 9.09 2.50
C LYS A 128 23.83 7.62 2.09
N ASP A 129 24.71 7.10 1.23
CA ASP A 129 24.88 5.69 0.82
C ASP A 129 23.75 5.03 0.00
N TRP A 130 22.84 5.81 -0.60
CA TRP A 130 21.67 5.30 -1.33
C TRP A 130 21.66 5.61 -2.84
N GLU A 131 22.82 5.78 -3.47
CA GLU A 131 22.95 6.18 -4.90
C GLU A 131 22.32 5.21 -5.94
N LYS A 132 21.68 4.11 -5.51
CA LYS A 132 20.85 3.23 -6.35
C LYS A 132 19.45 3.04 -5.76
N LEU A 133 18.69 4.13 -5.57
CA LEU A 133 17.28 4.01 -5.17
C LEU A 133 16.47 3.36 -6.30
N ASN A 134 16.13 2.09 -6.12
CA ASN A 134 14.96 1.49 -6.76
C ASN A 134 13.73 2.01 -6.01
N TYR A 135 13.19 3.14 -6.46
CA TYR A 135 11.90 3.62 -5.97
C TYR A 135 10.81 2.60 -6.33
N PHE A 136 9.83 2.45 -5.46
CA PHE A 136 8.62 1.75 -5.83
C PHE A 136 7.78 2.65 -6.76
N GLU A 137 7.59 2.24 -8.02
CA GLU A 137 6.95 3.08 -9.05
C GLU A 137 5.52 3.49 -8.66
N SER A 138 4.78 2.67 -7.92
CA SER A 138 3.43 3.03 -7.49
C SER A 138 3.40 4.00 -6.29
N CYS A 139 4.54 4.25 -5.63
CA CYS A 139 4.63 5.19 -4.49
C CYS A 139 5.83 6.15 -4.60
N LEU A 140 5.98 6.77 -5.78
CA LEU A 140 7.04 7.75 -6.02
C LEU A 140 6.87 9.02 -5.17
N PRO A 141 7.98 9.60 -4.66
CA PRO A 141 7.97 10.93 -4.05
C PRO A 141 7.42 12.00 -5.01
N ILE A 142 6.63 12.94 -4.51
CA ILE A 142 5.97 13.97 -5.32
C ILE A 142 6.96 14.86 -6.10
N GLU A 143 8.14 15.10 -5.53
CA GLU A 143 9.26 15.79 -6.17
C GLU A 143 9.86 14.99 -7.34
N GLU A 144 9.88 13.66 -7.27
CA GLU A 144 10.31 12.82 -8.40
C GLU A 144 9.25 12.79 -9.50
N ILE A 145 7.96 12.76 -9.14
CA ILE A 145 6.85 12.89 -10.10
C ILE A 145 6.93 14.25 -10.81
N ALA A 146 7.21 15.33 -10.07
CA ALA A 146 7.35 16.67 -10.62
C ALA A 146 8.51 16.79 -11.62
N ARG A 147 9.65 16.14 -11.34
CA ARG A 147 10.81 16.10 -12.25
C ARG A 147 10.52 15.40 -13.59
N ARG A 148 9.57 14.46 -13.62
CA ARG A 148 9.15 13.78 -14.86
C ARG A 148 8.36 14.69 -15.81
N GLY A 149 7.90 15.87 -15.36
CA GLY A 149 7.27 16.87 -16.23
C GLY A 149 6.33 17.82 -15.50
N ARG A 150 6.12 19.01 -16.09
CA ARG A 150 5.35 20.09 -15.46
C ARG A 150 3.88 19.78 -15.26
N ASP A 151 3.27 18.99 -16.14
CA ASP A 151 1.87 18.57 -16.01
C ASP A 151 1.70 17.22 -15.30
N THR A 152 2.79 16.52 -14.95
CA THR A 152 2.71 15.16 -14.40
C THR A 152 1.91 15.10 -13.10
N LEU A 153 2.05 16.12 -12.24
CA LEU A 153 1.27 16.21 -10.99
C LEU A 153 -0.23 16.34 -11.28
N ARG A 154 -0.63 17.07 -12.33
CA ARG A 154 -2.03 17.24 -12.76
C ARG A 154 -2.63 15.98 -13.38
N PHE A 155 -1.82 15.02 -13.80
CA PHE A 155 -2.29 13.69 -14.21
C PHE A 155 -2.26 12.67 -13.06
N GLY A 156 -1.47 12.94 -12.01
CA GLY A 156 -1.33 12.10 -10.82
C GLY A 156 -2.02 12.69 -9.58
N PRO A 157 -1.25 13.06 -8.53
CA PRO A 157 -1.78 13.40 -7.21
C PRO A 157 -2.60 14.69 -7.18
N MET A 158 -2.40 15.60 -8.14
CA MET A 158 -3.07 16.90 -8.19
C MET A 158 -4.18 16.99 -9.26
N LYS A 159 -4.67 15.86 -9.76
CA LYS A 159 -5.64 15.83 -10.87
C LYS A 159 -7.01 16.42 -10.47
N PRO A 160 -7.59 17.37 -11.23
CA PRO A 160 -8.89 17.98 -10.90
C PRO A 160 -10.10 17.16 -11.39
N VAL A 161 -9.86 16.06 -12.12
CA VAL A 161 -10.89 15.30 -12.85
C VAL A 161 -12.09 14.90 -11.97
N GLY A 162 -13.30 15.26 -12.40
CA GLY A 162 -14.53 14.94 -11.68
C GLY A 162 -14.84 15.86 -10.50
N LEU A 163 -14.07 16.92 -10.26
CA LEU A 163 -14.36 17.92 -9.24
C LEU A 163 -14.81 19.23 -9.90
N LYS A 164 -15.71 19.95 -9.22
CA LYS A 164 -16.10 21.32 -9.57
C LYS A 164 -15.94 22.17 -8.32
N ASP A 165 -15.25 23.30 -8.44
CA ASP A 165 -15.16 24.25 -7.35
C ASP A 165 -16.52 24.95 -7.20
N PRO A 166 -17.16 24.90 -6.02
CA PRO A 166 -18.47 25.54 -5.82
C PRO A 166 -18.44 27.06 -6.01
N ARG A 167 -17.28 27.71 -5.86
CA ARG A 167 -17.12 29.16 -6.03
C ARG A 167 -17.15 29.60 -7.49
N THR A 168 -16.64 28.75 -8.40
CA THR A 168 -16.52 29.08 -9.83
C THR A 168 -17.45 28.27 -10.72
N GLY A 169 -17.99 27.16 -10.20
CA GLY A 169 -18.77 26.18 -10.96
C GLY A 169 -17.94 25.34 -11.95
N GLN A 170 -16.63 25.57 -12.03
CA GLN A 170 -15.71 24.95 -13.00
C GLN A 170 -14.71 24.03 -12.31
N PRO A 171 -14.12 23.05 -13.02
CA PRO A 171 -12.99 22.29 -12.50
C PRO A 171 -11.80 23.22 -12.20
N PRO A 172 -11.14 23.09 -11.04
CA PRO A 172 -9.94 23.87 -10.76
C PRO A 172 -8.78 23.45 -11.68
N TYR A 173 -7.74 24.27 -11.80
CA TYR A 173 -6.59 23.94 -12.64
C TYR A 173 -5.80 22.75 -12.06
N ALA A 174 -5.66 22.69 -10.75
CA ALA A 174 -5.15 21.54 -9.99
C ALA A 174 -5.83 21.48 -8.62
N VAL A 175 -5.73 20.36 -7.91
CA VAL A 175 -6.35 20.20 -6.59
C VAL A 175 -5.47 19.36 -5.68
N VAL A 176 -5.33 19.75 -4.41
CA VAL A 176 -4.78 18.87 -3.36
C VAL A 176 -5.94 18.31 -2.56
N GLN A 177 -6.02 16.99 -2.45
CA GLN A 177 -7.06 16.34 -1.66
C GLN A 177 -6.51 15.98 -0.28
N LEU A 178 -7.27 16.29 0.77
CA LEU A 178 -6.98 15.89 2.15
C LEU A 178 -8.00 14.85 2.57
N ARG A 179 -7.53 13.71 3.10
CA ARG A 179 -8.38 12.61 3.58
C ARG A 179 -8.41 12.59 5.09
N GLN A 180 -9.59 12.43 5.68
CA GLN A 180 -9.78 12.29 7.12
C GLN A 180 -9.00 11.08 7.68
N GLU A 181 -8.24 11.28 8.75
CA GLU A 181 -7.36 10.25 9.32
C GLU A 181 -8.03 9.39 10.40
N ASN A 182 -9.04 9.92 11.10
CA ASN A 182 -9.75 9.26 12.19
C ASN A 182 -11.21 9.74 12.29
N LEU A 183 -12.06 9.02 13.03
CA LEU A 183 -13.47 9.40 13.19
C LEU A 183 -13.71 10.77 13.84
N ARG A 184 -12.74 11.31 14.60
CA ARG A 184 -12.85 12.63 15.24
C ARG A 184 -12.68 13.77 14.25
N ALA A 185 -12.14 13.50 13.07
CA ALA A 185 -11.85 14.50 12.04
C ALA A 185 -10.92 15.63 12.53
N ASP A 186 -10.06 15.34 13.51
CA ASP A 186 -9.09 16.31 14.06
C ASP A 186 -7.81 16.45 13.21
N SER A 187 -7.65 15.59 12.20
CA SER A 187 -6.46 15.53 11.37
C SER A 187 -6.73 14.95 9.98
N TYR A 188 -5.96 15.43 9.01
CA TYR A 188 -6.11 15.09 7.60
C TYR A 188 -4.77 14.78 6.94
N ASN A 189 -4.74 13.74 6.10
CA ASN A 189 -3.58 13.34 5.33
C ASN A 189 -3.62 13.92 3.92
N LEU A 190 -2.48 14.43 3.43
CA LEU A 190 -2.35 14.93 2.06
C LEU A 190 -2.22 13.75 1.09
N VAL A 191 -3.25 13.53 0.28
CA VAL A 191 -3.35 12.35 -0.60
C VAL A 191 -2.35 12.47 -1.76
N GLY A 192 -1.43 11.52 -1.88
CA GLY A 192 -0.46 11.47 -2.97
C GLY A 192 0.73 12.43 -2.81
N PHE A 193 0.95 12.96 -1.60
CA PHE A 193 2.02 13.92 -1.26
C PHE A 193 3.18 13.28 -0.50
N GLN A 194 3.37 11.97 -0.67
CA GLN A 194 4.55 11.29 -0.16
C GLN A 194 5.83 11.92 -0.71
N ASN A 195 6.81 12.18 0.14
CA ASN A 195 8.03 12.90 -0.24
C ASN A 195 9.20 12.59 0.72
N HIS A 196 10.40 12.98 0.33
CA HIS A 196 11.64 12.89 1.14
C HIS A 196 12.37 14.24 1.24
N LEU A 197 11.62 15.33 1.15
CA LEU A 197 12.14 16.69 1.29
C LEU A 197 12.55 16.97 2.73
N ARG A 198 13.52 17.87 2.93
CA ARG A 198 13.86 18.37 4.27
C ARG A 198 12.60 18.99 4.90
N PHE A 199 12.41 18.83 6.21
CA PHE A 199 11.16 19.30 6.87
C PHE A 199 10.91 20.80 6.69
N GLY A 200 11.95 21.64 6.72
CA GLY A 200 11.81 23.07 6.44
C GLY A 200 11.32 23.36 5.01
N GLU A 201 11.73 22.53 4.04
CA GLU A 201 11.25 22.64 2.65
C GLU A 201 9.80 22.18 2.53
N GLN A 202 9.43 21.09 3.22
CA GLN A 202 8.03 20.67 3.27
C GLN A 202 7.13 21.74 3.85
N GLU A 203 7.48 22.32 5.00
CA GLU A 203 6.71 23.40 5.62
C GLU A 203 6.55 24.59 4.66
N ARG A 204 7.65 25.02 4.02
CA ARG A 204 7.65 26.13 3.06
C ARG A 204 6.75 25.87 1.85
N ILE A 205 6.84 24.67 1.25
CA ILE A 205 6.18 24.33 -0.01
C ILE A 205 4.71 24.00 0.22
N LEU A 206 4.39 23.23 1.26
CA LEU A 206 3.00 22.82 1.55
C LEU A 206 2.14 24.01 1.96
N ARG A 207 2.73 25.05 2.57
CA ARG A 207 2.03 26.32 2.86
C ARG A 207 1.72 27.17 1.63
N LEU A 208 2.24 26.82 0.45
CA LEU A 208 1.82 27.46 -0.81
C LEU A 208 0.45 26.95 -1.30
N ILE A 209 -0.06 25.86 -0.72
CA ILE A 209 -1.35 25.29 -1.09
C ILE A 209 -2.46 26.16 -0.47
N PRO A 210 -3.42 26.66 -1.27
CA PRO A 210 -4.54 27.45 -0.76
C PRO A 210 -5.33 26.69 0.30
N GLY A 211 -5.53 27.31 1.46
CA GLY A 211 -6.15 26.67 2.62
C GLY A 211 -5.15 26.15 3.66
N LEU A 212 -3.87 26.00 3.29
CA LEU A 212 -2.82 25.46 4.16
C LEU A 212 -1.75 26.50 4.52
N GLU A 213 -1.98 27.78 4.28
CA GLU A 213 -0.99 28.83 4.49
C GLU A 213 -0.50 28.91 5.94
N ASN A 214 -1.40 28.63 6.89
CA ASN A 214 -1.12 28.59 8.33
C ASN A 214 -1.23 27.17 8.90
N ALA A 215 -1.13 26.15 8.05
CA ALA A 215 -1.27 24.76 8.45
C ALA A 215 -0.25 24.38 9.53
N ARG A 216 -0.73 23.64 10.54
CA ARG A 216 0.09 22.95 11.53
C ARG A 216 0.23 21.50 11.12
N PHE A 217 1.44 21.10 10.79
CA PHE A 217 1.75 19.74 10.36
C PHE A 217 2.02 18.86 11.59
N LEU A 218 1.15 17.88 11.83
CA LEU A 218 1.33 16.87 12.87
C LEU A 218 2.42 15.86 12.51
N ARG A 219 2.65 15.67 11.21
CA ARG A 219 3.68 14.79 10.67
C ARG A 219 4.11 15.25 9.28
N TYR A 220 5.41 15.26 9.02
CA TYR A 220 5.98 15.48 7.70
C TYR A 220 6.17 14.17 6.92
N GLY A 221 6.25 14.27 5.60
CA GLY A 221 6.58 13.16 4.74
C GLY A 221 8.02 12.70 4.92
N GLN A 222 8.26 11.40 4.80
CA GLN A 222 9.55 10.77 5.05
C GLN A 222 9.68 9.51 4.20
N MET A 223 10.92 9.19 3.81
CA MET A 223 11.23 7.95 3.13
C MET A 223 11.58 6.85 4.14
N HIS A 224 11.00 5.67 3.97
CA HIS A 224 11.23 4.50 4.79
C HIS A 224 11.82 3.39 3.92
N ARG A 225 12.86 2.73 4.44
CA ARG A 225 13.41 1.51 3.84
C ARG A 225 12.49 0.35 4.21
N ASN A 226 11.94 -0.30 3.20
CA ASN A 226 11.09 -1.48 3.34
C ASN A 226 11.91 -2.71 2.96
N THR A 227 12.06 -3.63 3.91
CA THR A 227 12.79 -4.88 3.70
C THR A 227 11.87 -5.94 3.11
N TYR A 228 12.36 -6.71 2.14
CA TYR A 228 11.64 -7.86 1.61
C TYR A 228 12.60 -8.95 1.12
N ILE A 229 12.08 -10.15 0.95
CA ILE A 229 12.83 -11.28 0.41
C ILE A 229 12.62 -11.40 -1.10
N ASN A 230 13.59 -12.00 -1.80
CA ASN A 230 13.45 -12.32 -3.23
C ASN A 230 12.49 -13.51 -3.41
N GLY A 231 11.18 -13.22 -3.40
CA GLY A 231 10.11 -14.19 -3.51
C GLY A 231 10.29 -15.19 -4.67
N PRO A 232 10.65 -14.76 -5.90
CA PRO A 232 10.83 -15.69 -7.01
C PRO A 232 11.93 -16.71 -6.81
N LEU A 233 13.02 -16.34 -6.11
CA LEU A 233 14.08 -17.28 -5.75
C LEU A 233 13.67 -18.20 -4.61
N LEU A 234 12.97 -17.65 -3.61
CA LEU A 234 12.87 -18.27 -2.29
C LEU A 234 11.55 -18.98 -2.03
N LEU A 235 10.44 -18.55 -2.63
CA LEU A 235 9.09 -18.99 -2.25
C LEU A 235 8.44 -19.92 -3.26
N ARG A 236 7.61 -20.84 -2.76
CA ARG A 236 6.60 -21.55 -3.55
C ARG A 236 5.29 -20.76 -3.56
N GLN A 237 4.35 -21.13 -4.44
CA GLN A 237 3.00 -20.53 -4.49
C GLN A 237 2.15 -20.75 -3.24
N THR A 238 2.59 -21.64 -2.34
CA THR A 238 2.00 -21.83 -1.01
C THR A 238 2.62 -20.90 0.05
N LEU A 239 3.50 -19.99 -0.36
CA LEU A 239 4.27 -19.05 0.46
C LEU A 239 5.28 -19.69 1.43
N GLU A 240 5.51 -21.00 1.35
CA GLU A 240 6.63 -21.67 2.03
C GLU A 240 7.95 -21.40 1.30
N ILE A 241 9.06 -21.35 2.04
CA ILE A 241 10.38 -21.27 1.43
C ILE A 241 10.77 -22.61 0.79
N LYS A 242 11.46 -22.55 -0.34
CA LYS A 242 11.84 -23.72 -1.12
C LYS A 242 12.76 -24.66 -0.33
N SER A 243 13.63 -24.12 0.52
CA SER A 243 14.60 -24.85 1.33
C SER A 243 14.00 -25.54 2.56
N ASN A 244 12.90 -25.02 3.11
CA ASN A 244 12.26 -25.56 4.30
C ASN A 244 10.74 -25.37 4.24
N ALA A 245 10.02 -26.48 4.14
CA ALA A 245 8.58 -26.50 3.95
C ALA A 245 7.77 -26.22 5.24
N GLN A 246 8.46 -25.95 6.36
CA GLN A 246 7.85 -25.50 7.62
C GLN A 246 7.85 -23.97 7.76
N ILE A 247 8.62 -23.25 6.95
CA ILE A 247 8.77 -21.79 7.11
C ILE A 247 8.06 -21.07 5.97
N PHE A 248 7.19 -20.14 6.33
CA PHE A 248 6.37 -19.34 5.42
C PHE A 248 6.69 -17.85 5.56
N PHE A 249 6.50 -17.10 4.49
CA PHE A 249 6.56 -15.63 4.51
C PHE A 249 5.23 -15.04 4.04
N ALA A 250 4.72 -14.06 4.78
CA ALA A 250 3.45 -13.40 4.47
C ALA A 250 3.50 -11.91 4.76
N GLY A 251 2.57 -11.15 4.19
CA GLY A 251 2.61 -9.70 4.31
C GLY A 251 3.72 -9.08 3.48
N GLN A 252 3.98 -7.79 3.70
CA GLN A 252 4.88 -7.03 2.84
C GLN A 252 6.27 -7.69 2.66
N ILE A 253 6.81 -8.34 3.71
CA ILE A 253 8.13 -8.98 3.65
C ILE A 253 8.24 -10.06 2.56
N CYS A 254 7.13 -10.69 2.15
CA CYS A 254 7.14 -11.68 1.06
C CYS A 254 7.18 -11.05 -0.34
N GLY A 255 7.08 -9.71 -0.45
CA GLY A 255 7.10 -8.99 -1.71
C GLY A 255 5.71 -8.58 -2.21
N VAL A 256 4.73 -8.41 -1.32
CA VAL A 256 3.47 -7.74 -1.64
C VAL A 256 3.46 -6.32 -1.09
N GLU A 257 2.60 -5.46 -1.63
CA GLU A 257 2.35 -4.13 -1.10
C GLU A 257 0.86 -3.88 -0.91
N GLY A 258 0.51 -3.25 0.21
CA GLY A 258 -0.87 -2.94 0.57
C GLY A 258 -1.40 -3.79 1.73
N TYR A 259 -2.35 -3.22 2.47
CA TYR A 259 -2.95 -3.87 3.63
C TYR A 259 -3.76 -5.11 3.23
N VAL A 260 -4.53 -5.02 2.14
CA VAL A 260 -5.40 -6.13 1.68
C VAL A 260 -4.57 -7.29 1.18
N GLU A 261 -3.52 -7.00 0.41
CA GLU A 261 -2.54 -7.96 -0.08
C GLU A 261 -1.80 -8.65 1.07
N SER A 262 -1.44 -7.89 2.10
CA SER A 262 -0.81 -8.44 3.30
C SER A 262 -1.74 -9.35 4.10
N ILE A 263 -3.01 -8.96 4.25
CA ILE A 263 -4.04 -9.79 4.89
C ILE A 263 -4.26 -11.07 4.08
N ALA A 264 -4.37 -10.97 2.76
CA ALA A 264 -4.66 -12.11 1.88
C ALA A 264 -3.51 -13.12 1.85
N THR A 265 -2.25 -12.65 1.83
CA THR A 265 -1.07 -13.53 1.94
C THR A 265 -0.91 -14.11 3.35
N GLY A 266 -1.27 -13.36 4.40
CA GLY A 266 -1.32 -13.87 5.77
C GLY A 266 -2.31 -15.01 5.94
N LEU A 267 -3.53 -14.83 5.41
CA LEU A 267 -4.56 -15.87 5.37
C LEU A 267 -4.06 -17.11 4.63
N LEU A 268 -3.49 -16.94 3.43
CA LEU A 268 -2.98 -18.03 2.62
C LEU A 268 -1.87 -18.82 3.32
N ALA A 269 -0.89 -18.13 3.91
CA ALA A 269 0.19 -18.77 4.67
C ALA A 269 -0.35 -19.52 5.89
N GLY A 270 -1.33 -18.95 6.61
CA GLY A 270 -2.02 -19.62 7.72
C GLY A 270 -2.71 -20.91 7.29
N MET A 271 -3.45 -20.88 6.18
CA MET A 271 -4.14 -22.06 5.64
C MET A 271 -3.15 -23.15 5.24
N HIS A 272 -2.03 -22.80 4.58
CA HIS A 272 -1.03 -23.78 4.20
C HIS A 272 -0.20 -24.29 5.39
N ALA A 273 0.06 -23.46 6.38
CA ALA A 273 0.66 -23.88 7.65
C ALA A 273 -0.23 -24.90 8.37
N ALA A 274 -1.55 -24.67 8.42
CA ALA A 274 -2.50 -25.64 8.96
C ALA A 274 -2.52 -26.95 8.15
N CYS A 275 -2.58 -26.87 6.81
CA CYS A 275 -2.47 -28.06 5.95
C CYS A 275 -1.18 -28.85 6.23
N ARG A 276 -0.06 -28.16 6.51
CA ARG A 276 1.23 -28.78 6.82
C ARG A 276 1.17 -29.57 8.14
N VAL A 277 0.53 -29.03 9.17
CA VAL A 277 0.30 -29.74 10.45
C VAL A 277 -0.47 -31.04 10.21
N GLU A 278 -1.51 -30.98 9.38
CA GLU A 278 -2.40 -32.10 9.07
C GLU A 278 -1.79 -33.10 8.05
N GLY A 279 -0.59 -32.84 7.53
CA GLY A 279 0.04 -33.67 6.49
C GLY A 279 -0.67 -33.61 5.13
N ILE A 280 -1.52 -32.59 4.91
CA ILE A 280 -2.30 -32.40 3.69
C ILE A 280 -1.46 -31.58 2.70
N ARG A 281 -1.27 -32.10 1.49
CA ARG A 281 -0.67 -31.33 0.39
C ARG A 281 -1.77 -30.59 -0.36
N ARG A 282 -1.60 -29.28 -0.55
CA ARG A 282 -2.53 -28.41 -1.28
C ARG A 282 -1.79 -27.53 -2.28
N GLU A 283 -2.42 -27.30 -3.41
CA GLU A 283 -1.93 -26.34 -4.39
C GLU A 283 -2.25 -24.90 -3.96
N GLY A 284 -1.50 -23.95 -4.52
CA GLY A 284 -1.75 -22.52 -4.30
C GLY A 284 -3.09 -22.06 -4.88
N PRO A 285 -3.46 -20.80 -4.65
CA PRO A 285 -4.71 -20.25 -5.17
C PRO A 285 -4.69 -20.18 -6.70
N PRO A 286 -5.87 -20.26 -7.35
CA PRO A 286 -5.96 -20.37 -8.81
C PRO A 286 -5.42 -19.12 -9.48
N ARG A 287 -4.66 -19.29 -10.57
CA ARG A 287 -3.96 -18.21 -11.28
C ARG A 287 -4.89 -17.09 -11.77
N ALA A 288 -6.16 -17.38 -12.05
CA ALA A 288 -7.11 -16.36 -12.49
C ALA A 288 -7.62 -15.49 -11.34
N SER A 289 -7.54 -15.94 -10.08
CA SER A 289 -7.93 -15.14 -8.92
C SER A 289 -6.95 -13.99 -8.69
N ALA A 290 -7.43 -12.95 -8.01
CA ALA A 290 -6.58 -11.82 -7.57
C ALA A 290 -5.41 -12.30 -6.69
N LEU A 291 -5.70 -13.14 -5.69
CA LEU A 291 -4.68 -13.69 -4.79
C LEU A 291 -3.69 -14.60 -5.54
N GLY A 292 -4.19 -15.51 -6.38
CA GLY A 292 -3.33 -16.40 -7.17
C GLY A 292 -2.47 -15.66 -8.19
N SER A 293 -2.97 -14.59 -8.79
CA SER A 293 -2.19 -13.72 -9.68
C SER A 293 -1.08 -13.00 -8.94
N LEU A 294 -1.39 -12.45 -7.77
CA LEU A 294 -0.42 -11.75 -6.93
C LEU A 294 0.68 -12.70 -6.45
N VAL A 295 0.29 -13.86 -5.91
CA VAL A 295 1.23 -14.89 -5.45
C VAL A 295 2.06 -15.45 -6.59
N HIS A 296 1.47 -15.63 -7.77
CA HIS A 296 2.22 -16.03 -8.96
C HIS A 296 3.28 -14.98 -9.32
N TYR A 297 2.96 -13.69 -9.32
CA TYR A 297 3.96 -12.64 -9.54
C TYR A 297 5.09 -12.72 -8.49
N VAL A 298 4.73 -12.76 -7.20
CA VAL A 298 5.67 -12.84 -6.08
C VAL A 298 6.60 -14.05 -6.16
N THR A 299 6.17 -15.14 -6.79
CA THR A 299 6.93 -16.41 -6.81
C THR A 299 7.54 -16.74 -8.18
N GLN A 300 7.18 -16.03 -9.25
CA GLN A 300 7.58 -16.35 -10.63
C GLN A 300 8.10 -15.15 -11.43
N ALA A 301 8.06 -13.93 -10.90
CA ALA A 301 8.66 -12.77 -11.57
C ALA A 301 10.18 -12.95 -11.81
N ASP A 302 10.77 -12.14 -12.71
CA ASP A 302 12.22 -12.15 -12.91
C ASP A 302 12.93 -11.74 -11.61
N ALA A 303 13.61 -12.72 -11.00
CA ALA A 303 14.32 -12.56 -9.73
C ALA A 303 15.34 -11.40 -9.74
N ARG A 304 15.91 -11.04 -10.89
CA ARG A 304 16.92 -9.97 -10.98
C ARG A 304 16.32 -8.58 -10.83
N ASN A 305 15.07 -8.41 -11.21
CA ASN A 305 14.36 -7.13 -11.24
C ASN A 305 13.10 -7.17 -10.35
N PHE A 306 13.03 -8.12 -9.43
CA PHE A 306 11.85 -8.33 -8.58
C PHE A 306 11.66 -7.16 -7.63
N GLN A 307 10.47 -6.56 -7.69
CA GLN A 307 9.99 -5.56 -6.76
C GLN A 307 8.68 -6.03 -6.14
N PRO A 308 8.33 -5.54 -4.95
CA PRO A 308 7.03 -5.83 -4.37
C PRO A 308 5.90 -5.32 -5.27
N ALA A 309 4.72 -5.91 -5.17
CA ALA A 309 3.58 -5.48 -5.97
C ALA A 309 2.27 -5.52 -5.18
N ASN A 310 1.37 -4.61 -5.55
CA ASN A 310 -0.04 -4.67 -5.20
C ASN A 310 -0.84 -5.32 -6.34
N ILE A 311 -2.08 -5.72 -6.07
CA ILE A 311 -2.90 -6.33 -7.13
C ILE A 311 -3.36 -5.28 -8.15
N THR A 312 -3.16 -5.57 -9.44
CA THR A 312 -3.69 -4.78 -10.56
C THR A 312 -4.31 -5.71 -11.61
N PHE A 313 -5.15 -5.16 -12.50
CA PHE A 313 -5.71 -5.94 -13.61
C PHE A 313 -4.65 -6.49 -14.59
N ASP A 314 -3.45 -5.90 -14.60
CA ASP A 314 -2.34 -6.35 -15.47
C ASP A 314 -1.68 -7.63 -14.96
N LEU A 315 -1.83 -7.94 -13.66
CA LEU A 315 -1.38 -9.22 -13.09
C LEU A 315 -2.36 -10.35 -13.37
N LEU A 316 -3.64 -10.05 -13.64
CA LEU A 316 -4.64 -11.06 -13.97
C LEU A 316 -4.37 -11.64 -15.38
N PRO A 317 -4.67 -12.92 -15.62
CA PRO A 317 -4.56 -13.50 -16.95
C PRO A 317 -5.44 -12.75 -17.96
N ALA A 318 -4.99 -12.71 -19.21
CA ALA A 318 -5.82 -12.23 -20.31
C ALA A 318 -7.02 -13.16 -20.52
N LEU A 319 -8.15 -12.59 -20.89
CA LEU A 319 -9.31 -13.38 -21.31
C LEU A 319 -8.99 -14.14 -22.60
N SER A 320 -9.52 -15.35 -22.73
CA SER A 320 -9.39 -16.16 -23.94
C SER A 320 -9.98 -15.48 -25.18
N VAL A 321 -11.03 -14.69 -24.99
CA VAL A 321 -11.65 -13.87 -26.03
C VAL A 321 -11.27 -12.40 -25.80
N PRO A 322 -10.65 -11.73 -26.79
CA PRO A 322 -10.35 -10.30 -26.69
C PRO A 322 -11.63 -9.47 -26.57
N VAL A 323 -11.69 -8.62 -25.55
CA VAL A 323 -12.80 -7.68 -25.33
C VAL A 323 -12.25 -6.27 -25.45
N ARG A 324 -12.77 -5.51 -26.43
CA ARG A 324 -12.34 -4.13 -26.70
C ARG A 324 -12.75 -3.16 -25.60
N ASP A 325 -13.96 -3.33 -25.09
CA ASP A 325 -14.46 -2.49 -24.01
C ASP A 325 -13.77 -2.81 -22.68
N ARG A 326 -13.14 -1.79 -22.08
CA ARG A 326 -12.32 -1.97 -20.89
C ARG A 326 -13.16 -2.36 -19.67
N GLU A 327 -14.32 -1.75 -19.50
CA GLU A 327 -15.19 -2.00 -18.34
C GLU A 327 -15.76 -3.42 -18.40
N GLN A 328 -16.26 -3.83 -19.56
CA GLN A 328 -16.73 -5.18 -19.81
C GLN A 328 -15.61 -6.21 -19.61
N ARG A 329 -14.41 -5.95 -20.13
CA ARG A 329 -13.23 -6.81 -19.93
C ARG A 329 -12.92 -7.01 -18.45
N HIS A 330 -12.82 -5.93 -17.69
CA HIS A 330 -12.56 -5.99 -16.24
C HIS A 330 -13.66 -6.76 -15.50
N ARG A 331 -14.93 -6.52 -15.84
CA ARG A 331 -16.07 -7.23 -15.24
C ARG A 331 -16.02 -8.74 -15.49
N LEU A 332 -15.66 -9.16 -16.70
CA LEU A 332 -15.50 -10.57 -17.06
C LEU A 332 -14.32 -11.21 -16.32
N GLN A 333 -13.19 -10.52 -16.22
CA GLN A 333 -12.04 -10.97 -15.44
C GLN A 333 -12.40 -11.14 -13.95
N CYS A 334 -13.08 -10.16 -13.35
CA CYS A 334 -13.52 -10.26 -11.96
C CYS A 334 -14.47 -11.44 -11.72
N ARG A 335 -15.44 -11.67 -12.63
CA ARG A 335 -16.36 -12.79 -12.50
C ARG A 335 -15.62 -14.14 -12.54
N SER A 336 -14.75 -14.34 -13.52
CA SER A 336 -13.93 -15.57 -13.63
C SER A 336 -13.04 -15.76 -12.40
N ALA A 337 -12.42 -14.68 -11.94
CA ALA A 337 -11.53 -14.68 -10.77
C ALA A 337 -12.28 -15.11 -9.49
N LEU A 338 -13.50 -14.61 -9.28
CA LEU A 338 -14.33 -14.98 -8.14
C LEU A 338 -14.82 -16.43 -8.24
N GLU A 339 -15.35 -16.85 -9.39
CA GLU A 339 -15.84 -18.22 -9.59
C GLU A 339 -14.75 -19.28 -9.37
N GLU A 340 -13.53 -19.04 -9.87
CA GLU A 340 -12.40 -19.95 -9.63
C GLU A 340 -11.93 -19.93 -8.17
N PHE A 341 -11.90 -18.75 -7.54
CA PHE A 341 -11.49 -18.63 -6.15
C PHE A 341 -12.49 -19.31 -5.20
N ASP A 342 -13.79 -19.13 -5.43
CA ASP A 342 -14.86 -19.77 -4.65
C ASP A 342 -14.79 -21.29 -4.78
N ARG A 343 -14.59 -21.83 -6.00
CA ARG A 343 -14.37 -23.26 -6.21
C ARG A 343 -13.15 -23.77 -5.46
N TRP A 344 -12.04 -23.04 -5.54
CA TRP A 344 -10.83 -23.40 -4.80
C TRP A 344 -11.06 -23.35 -3.28
N LEU A 345 -11.82 -22.39 -2.76
CA LEU A 345 -12.22 -22.36 -1.34
C LEU A 345 -13.14 -23.53 -0.98
N GLU A 346 -14.04 -23.93 -1.86
CA GLU A 346 -14.93 -25.09 -1.67
C GLU A 346 -14.19 -26.44 -1.64
N GLU A 347 -12.95 -26.49 -2.11
CA GLU A 347 -12.08 -27.65 -1.95
C GLU A 347 -11.34 -27.64 -0.59
N LEU A 348 -11.52 -26.61 0.25
CA LEU A 348 -11.02 -26.62 1.63
C LEU A 348 -11.86 -27.54 2.50
N ASN A 349 -11.19 -28.29 3.39
CA ASN A 349 -11.86 -28.91 4.53
C ASN A 349 -12.70 -27.82 5.25
N PRO A 350 -13.98 -28.07 5.59
CA PRO A 350 -14.82 -27.10 6.30
C PRO A 350 -14.14 -26.42 7.49
N ALA A 351 -13.29 -27.14 8.24
CA ALA A 351 -12.53 -26.60 9.37
C ALA A 351 -11.50 -25.51 9.01
N MET A 352 -11.16 -25.37 7.73
CA MET A 352 -10.24 -24.34 7.21
C MET A 352 -10.97 -23.18 6.49
N ARG A 353 -12.31 -23.22 6.41
CA ARG A 353 -13.13 -22.16 5.79
C ARG A 353 -13.65 -21.14 6.79
N THR A 354 -13.82 -21.58 8.05
CA THR A 354 -14.25 -20.80 9.21
C THR A 354 -13.05 -20.35 10.01
#